data_AF-A0A7I7MIP7-F1
#
_entry.id   AF-A0A7I7MIP7-F1
#
_cell.length_a   1.000
_cell.length_b   1.000
_cell.length_c   1.000
_cell.angle_alpha   90.00
_cell.angle_beta   90.00
_cell.angle_gamma   90.00
#
_symmetry.space_group_name_H-M   'P 1'
#
loop_
_entity.id
_entity.type
_entity.pdbx_description
1 polymer ?
#
loop_
_entity_poly.entity_id
_entity_poly.type
_entity_poly.pdbx_seq_one_letter_code
_entity_poly.pdbx_strand_id
1 'polypeptide(L)'
;MDGFGGYKTAATDELRDATAVMDPFHVVALVGAKLDLTGQRIQQLTCGRRGRTGDPLYGVRRTLRTRVPLLSTRQRARLEAAFADDDHLAVLVT
;
A
#
# COMPACT_ATOMS: atom_id res chain seq x y z
N MET A 1 -7.26 -11.08 -14.13
CA MET A 1 -8.52 -11.13 -13.33
C MET A 1 -8.28 -10.47 -11.98
N ASP A 2 -9.32 -10.07 -11.25
CA ASP A 2 -9.11 -9.61 -9.87
C ASP A 2 -8.70 -10.75 -8.94
N GLY A 3 -8.48 -10.46 -7.65
CA GLY A 3 -8.07 -11.44 -6.65
C GLY A 3 -9.17 -12.38 -6.16
N PHE A 4 -10.36 -12.38 -6.76
CA PHE A 4 -11.46 -13.23 -6.35
C PHE A 4 -11.23 -14.68 -6.77
N GLY A 5 -11.32 -15.59 -5.79
CA GLY A 5 -11.06 -17.02 -6.00
C GLY A 5 -12.00 -17.67 -7.02
N GLY A 6 -13.25 -17.21 -7.12
CA GLY A 6 -14.22 -17.78 -8.06
C GLY A 6 -13.79 -17.66 -9.53
N TYR A 7 -13.12 -16.56 -9.91
CA TYR A 7 -12.60 -16.43 -11.27
C TYR A 7 -11.47 -17.41 -11.55
N LYS A 8 -10.59 -17.66 -10.57
CA LYS A 8 -9.53 -18.67 -10.70
C LYS A 8 -10.13 -20.06 -10.91
N THR A 9 -11.12 -20.43 -10.09
CA THR A 9 -11.80 -21.73 -10.20
C THR A 9 -12.44 -21.88 -11.58
N ALA A 10 -13.28 -20.94 -11.99
CA ALA A 10 -13.93 -20.98 -13.30
C ALA A 10 -12.94 -21.04 -14.46
N ALA A 11 -11.85 -20.25 -14.41
CA ALA A 11 -10.82 -20.30 -15.43
C ALA A 11 -10.09 -21.65 -15.48
N THR A 12 -9.84 -22.27 -14.33
CA THR A 12 -9.18 -23.59 -14.26
C THR A 12 -10.09 -24.70 -14.80
N ASP A 13 -11.39 -24.61 -14.52
CA ASP A 13 -12.38 -25.62 -14.92
C ASP A 13 -12.69 -25.55 -16.43
N GLU A 14 -12.92 -24.35 -16.95
CA GLU A 14 -13.42 -24.10 -18.31
C GLU A 14 -12.31 -23.83 -19.33
N LEU A 15 -11.16 -23.29 -18.90
CA LEU A 15 -10.05 -22.86 -19.78
C LEU A 15 -8.74 -23.56 -19.41
N ARG A 16 -8.73 -24.89 -19.53
CA ARG A 16 -7.64 -25.75 -19.03
C ARG A 16 -6.23 -25.42 -19.57
N ASP A 17 -6.16 -24.88 -20.79
CA ASP A 17 -4.88 -24.51 -21.42
C ASP A 17 -4.47 -23.05 -21.15
N ALA A 18 -5.32 -22.27 -20.47
CA ALA A 18 -5.05 -20.87 -20.16
C ALA A 18 -4.37 -20.71 -18.80
N THR A 19 -3.32 -19.89 -18.75
CA THR A 19 -2.69 -19.49 -17.49
C THR A 19 -3.54 -18.44 -16.77
N ALA A 20 -4.07 -18.78 -15.61
CA ALA A 20 -4.76 -17.82 -14.76
C ALA A 20 -3.78 -16.80 -14.16
N VAL A 21 -3.94 -15.51 -14.50
CA VAL A 21 -3.10 -14.40 -14.02
C VAL A 21 -3.95 -13.34 -13.32
N MET A 22 -3.44 -12.82 -12.20
CA MET A 22 -4.02 -11.65 -11.54
C MET A 22 -3.65 -10.39 -12.33
N ASP A 23 -4.63 -9.55 -12.59
CA ASP A 23 -4.43 -8.31 -13.33
C ASP A 23 -3.56 -7.35 -12.50
N PRO A 24 -2.47 -6.80 -13.07
CA PRO A 24 -1.58 -5.88 -12.36
C PRO A 24 -2.29 -4.66 -11.76
N PHE A 25 -3.34 -4.13 -12.39
CA PHE A 25 -4.12 -3.01 -11.86
C PHE A 25 -4.85 -3.39 -10.58
N HIS A 26 -5.42 -4.60 -10.51
CA HIS A 26 -6.05 -5.09 -9.29
C HIS A 26 -5.03 -5.34 -8.18
N VAL A 27 -3.83 -5.86 -8.50
CA VAL A 27 -2.74 -6.03 -7.53
C VAL A 27 -2.30 -4.69 -6.95
N VAL A 28 -2.03 -3.70 -7.80
CA VAL A 28 -1.59 -2.37 -7.37
C VAL A 28 -2.66 -1.67 -6.53
N ALA A 29 -3.93 -1.77 -6.93
CA ALA A 29 -5.04 -1.22 -6.15
C ALA A 29 -5.16 -1.89 -4.76
N LEU A 30 -5.03 -3.22 -4.70
CA LEU A 30 -5.08 -3.98 -3.44
C LEU A 30 -3.95 -3.57 -2.49
N VAL A 31 -2.71 -3.48 -2.99
CA VAL A 31 -1.55 -3.03 -2.20
C VAL A 31 -1.78 -1.61 -1.68
N GLY A 32 -2.24 -0.70 -2.54
CA GLY A 32 -2.55 0.68 -2.15
C GLY A 32 -3.59 0.76 -1.03
N ALA A 33 -4.66 -0.03 -1.12
CA ALA A 33 -5.71 -0.07 -0.11
C ALA A 33 -5.21 -0.64 1.23
N LYS A 34 -4.42 -1.72 1.19
CA LYS A 34 -3.84 -2.30 2.41
C LYS A 34 -2.85 -1.35 3.10
N LEU A 35 -2.02 -0.67 2.31
CA LEU A 35 -1.09 0.34 2.82
C LEU A 35 -1.82 1.50 3.53
N ASP A 36 -2.92 1.99 2.94
CA ASP A 36 -3.75 3.04 3.54
C ASP A 36 -4.37 2.59 4.86
N LEU A 37 -4.92 1.36 4.92
CA LEU A 37 -5.51 0.80 6.13
C LEU A 37 -4.48 0.63 7.25
N THR A 38 -3.30 0.11 6.92
CA THR A 38 -2.21 -0.03 7.90
C THR A 38 -1.76 1.32 8.42
N GLY A 39 -1.59 2.32 7.54
CA GLY A 39 -1.26 3.69 7.94
C GLY A 39 -2.35 4.35 8.79
N GLN A 40 -3.62 4.16 8.45
CA GLN A 40 -4.74 4.65 9.24
C GLN A 40 -4.78 4.01 10.64
N ARG A 41 -4.50 2.70 10.74
CA ARG A 41 -4.45 1.99 12.03
C ARG A 41 -3.34 2.54 12.91
N ILE A 42 -2.13 2.70 12.38
CA ILE A 42 -0.99 3.25 13.13
C ILE A 42 -1.30 4.68 13.59
N GLN A 43 -1.82 5.53 12.70
CA GLN A 43 -2.22 6.90 13.03
C GLN A 43 -3.29 6.96 14.14
N GLN A 44 -4.27 6.07 14.11
CA GLN A 44 -5.26 5.98 15.19
C GLN A 44 -4.61 5.59 16.52
N LEU A 45 -3.66 4.65 16.50
CA LEU A 45 -2.94 4.21 17.69
C LEU A 45 -2.04 5.31 18.27
N THR A 46 -1.30 6.03 17.43
CA THR A 46 -0.31 7.02 17.88
C THR A 46 -0.89 8.42 18.09
N CYS A 47 -1.91 8.81 17.32
CA CYS A 47 -2.51 10.14 17.37
C CYS A 47 -3.92 10.17 17.99
N GLY A 48 -4.52 9.02 18.30
CA GLY A 48 -5.86 8.91 18.90
C GLY A 48 -7.01 9.35 17.99
N ARG A 49 -6.76 9.54 16.69
CA ARG A 49 -7.75 9.99 15.70
C ARG A 49 -7.42 9.47 14.30
N ARG A 50 -8.39 9.59 13.38
CA ARG A 50 -8.12 9.37 11.95
C ARG A 50 -7.09 10.39 11.46
N GLY A 51 -6.09 9.91 10.71
CA GLY A 51 -5.01 10.76 10.18
C GLY A 51 -5.51 11.95 9.34
N ARG A 52 -4.89 13.11 9.53
CA ARG A 52 -5.18 14.39 8.86
C ARG A 52 -3.90 15.17 8.52
N THR A 53 -4.05 16.31 7.84
CA THR A 53 -2.92 17.18 7.52
C THR A 53 -2.12 17.54 8.77
N GLY A 54 -0.80 17.38 8.70
CA GLY A 54 0.12 17.54 9.83
C GLY A 54 0.54 16.23 10.47
N ASP A 55 -0.28 15.18 10.38
CA ASP A 55 0.09 13.89 10.95
C ASP A 55 1.13 13.17 10.05
N PRO A 56 2.15 12.48 10.61
CA PRO A 56 3.31 12.00 9.85
C PRO A 56 2.96 11.10 8.65
N LEU A 57 2.33 9.95 8.90
CA LEU A 57 1.92 9.01 7.85
C LEU A 57 0.86 9.58 6.88
N TYR A 58 -0.02 10.46 7.35
CA TYR A 58 -0.99 11.10 6.45
C TYR A 58 -0.31 12.04 5.45
N GLY A 59 0.75 12.73 5.88
CA GLY A 59 1.58 13.61 5.05
C GLY A 59 2.37 12.88 3.97
N VAL A 60 2.81 11.65 4.23
CA VAL A 60 3.62 10.85 3.27
C VAL A 60 2.83 9.79 2.50
N ARG A 61 1.52 9.65 2.71
CA ARG A 61 0.69 8.57 2.11
C ARG A 61 0.84 8.38 0.59
N ARG A 62 1.04 9.46 -0.17
CA ARG A 62 1.27 9.39 -1.62
C ARG A 62 2.69 8.94 -1.96
N THR A 63 3.65 9.43 -1.18
CA THR A 63 5.07 9.11 -1.33
C THR A 63 5.34 7.64 -1.02
N LEU A 64 4.65 7.05 -0.05
CA LEU A 64 4.70 5.62 0.27
C LEU A 64 4.32 4.70 -0.92
N ARG A 65 3.59 5.22 -1.91
CA ARG A 65 3.20 4.47 -3.13
C ARG A 65 4.14 4.68 -4.31
N THR A 66 5.12 5.57 -4.17
CA THR A 66 6.06 5.91 -5.24
C THR A 66 7.31 5.06 -5.10
N ARG A 67 7.75 4.43 -6.20
CA ARG A 67 8.98 3.63 -6.20
C ARG A 67 10.18 4.50 -5.83
N VAL A 68 11.10 3.95 -5.04
CA VAL A 68 12.30 4.65 -4.53
C VAL A 68 13.07 5.42 -5.62
N PRO A 69 13.33 4.87 -6.82
CA PRO A 69 14.06 5.60 -7.86
C PRO A 69 13.32 6.82 -8.44
N LEU A 70 12.01 6.94 -8.21
CA LEU A 70 11.17 8.03 -8.71
C LEU A 70 10.96 9.14 -7.65
N LEU A 71 11.53 8.97 -6.46
CA LEU A 71 11.41 9.95 -5.39
C LEU A 71 12.37 11.10 -5.63
N SER A 72 11.85 12.33 -5.56
CA SER A 72 12.70 13.51 -5.38
C SER A 72 13.40 13.47 -4.01
N THR A 73 14.52 14.17 -3.87
CA THR A 73 15.24 14.33 -2.59
C THR A 73 14.31 14.80 -1.47
N ARG A 74 13.40 15.73 -1.77
CA ARG A 74 12.43 16.25 -0.81
C ARG A 74 11.42 15.19 -0.34
N GLN A 75 10.98 14.33 -1.25
CA GLN A 75 10.09 13.22 -0.92
C GLN A 75 10.80 12.16 -0.08
N ARG A 76 12.06 11.85 -0.40
CA ARG A 76 12.89 10.93 0.37
C ARG A 76 13.11 11.42 1.80
N ALA A 77 13.50 12.68 1.98
CA ALA A 77 13.67 13.28 3.30
C ALA A 77 12.38 13.27 4.15
N ARG A 78 11.21 13.47 3.53
CA ARG A 78 9.93 13.37 4.24
C ARG A 78 9.60 11.95 4.68
N LEU A 79 9.92 10.94 3.86
CA LEU A 79 9.76 9.54 4.25
C LEU A 79 10.72 9.17 5.39
N GLU A 80 11.99 9.56 5.29
CA GLU A 80 12.98 9.34 6.34
C GLU A 80 12.53 9.99 7.67
N ALA A 81 12.04 11.22 7.63
CA ALA A 81 11.51 11.90 8.81
C ALA A 81 10.26 11.19 9.39
N ALA A 82 9.38 10.66 8.54
CA ALA A 82 8.25 9.87 9.00
C ALA A 82 8.71 8.55 9.65
N PHE A 83 9.70 7.86 9.09
CA PHE A 83 10.22 6.61 9.62
C PHE A 83 11.25 6.75 10.74
N ALA A 84 11.51 7.97 11.22
CA ALA A 84 12.30 8.19 12.44
C ALA A 84 11.56 7.74 13.72
N ASP A 85 10.26 7.47 13.61
CA ASP A 85 9.41 6.91 14.65
C ASP A 85 9.19 5.41 14.37
N ASP A 86 9.59 4.55 15.31
CA ASP A 86 9.52 3.10 15.18
C ASP A 86 8.07 2.58 15.10
N ASP A 87 7.09 3.34 15.60
CA ASP A 87 5.66 2.98 15.47
C ASP A 87 5.22 2.94 13.99
N HIS A 88 5.97 3.59 13.10
CA HIS A 88 5.68 3.67 11.67
C HIS A 88 6.28 2.52 10.84
N LEU A 89 7.08 1.62 11.43
CA LEU A 89 7.76 0.54 10.68
C LEU A 89 6.80 -0.40 9.95
N ALA A 90 5.57 -0.57 10.44
CA ALA A 90 4.58 -1.44 9.80
C ALA A 90 4.08 -0.96 8.42
N VAL A 91 4.40 0.28 8.00
CA VAL A 91 4.16 0.77 6.63
C VAL A 91 5.44 0.95 5.81
N LEU A 92 6.60 0.54 6.33
CA LEU A 92 7.83 0.51 5.57
C LEU A 92 7.77 -0.63 4.55
N VAL A 93 7.85 -0.29 3.28
CA VAL A 93 7.93 -1.25 2.17
C VAL A 93 9.29 -1.04 1.51
N THR A 94 10.19 -2.01 1.69
CA THR A 94 11.54 -2.04 1.11
C THR A 94 11.56 -2.74 -0.23
#